data_AF-Q6A7Z9-F1
#
_entry.id   AF-Q6A7Z9-F1
#
_cell.length_a   1.000
_cell.length_b   1.000
_cell.length_c   1.000
_cell.angle_alpha   90.00
_cell.angle_beta   90.00
_cell.angle_gamma   90.00
#
_symmetry.space_group_name_H-M   'P 1'
#
loop_
_entity.id
_entity.type
_entity.pdbx_description
1 polymer ?
#
loop_
_entity_poly.entity_id
_entity_poly.type
_entity_poly.pdbx_seq_one_letter_code
_entity_poly.pdbx_strand_id
1 'polypeptide(L)'
;MSLLVGRSVRRSVLTIATEDHNIPTVGSIEPIVDPVSRAQVEALRANAPEFGVPPLGDADQGVVHIIGPQLGLTQPGMTVVCGDSHTSTHGAFGALAFGIGTSEVEHVLAT
;
A
#
# COMPACT_ATOMS: atom_id res chain seq x y z
N MET A 1 -0.67 -3.01 -9.75
CA MET A 1 -1.80 -3.97 -9.92
C MET A 1 -1.94 -4.49 -11.34
N SER A 2 -1.20 -3.94 -12.31
CA SER A 2 -1.05 -4.47 -13.69
C SER A 2 -0.76 -5.98 -13.81
N LEU A 3 -0.24 -6.63 -12.76
CA LEU A 3 0.08 -8.06 -12.75
C LEU A 3 -1.14 -8.99 -12.54
N LEU A 4 -2.34 -8.45 -12.31
CA LEU A 4 -3.50 -9.30 -12.01
C LEU A 4 -4.06 -10.08 -13.22
N VAL A 5 -3.54 -9.90 -14.45
CA VAL A 5 -3.92 -10.62 -15.70
C VAL A 5 -5.44 -10.89 -15.80
N GLY A 6 -6.23 -9.82 -15.81
CA GLY A 6 -7.69 -9.89 -15.95
C GLY A 6 -8.46 -10.34 -14.68
N ARG A 7 -7.78 -10.50 -13.54
CA ARG A 7 -8.42 -10.76 -12.23
C ARG A 7 -8.67 -9.45 -11.49
N SER A 8 -9.74 -9.43 -10.69
CA SER A 8 -10.01 -8.34 -9.75
C SER A 8 -9.26 -8.54 -8.43
N VAL A 9 -9.16 -7.47 -7.63
CA VAL A 9 -8.75 -7.61 -6.22
C VAL A 9 -9.88 -8.27 -5.45
N ARG A 10 -9.61 -9.41 -4.83
CA ARG A 10 -10.64 -10.17 -4.14
C ARG A 10 -11.23 -9.45 -2.92
N ARG A 11 -10.40 -8.72 -2.17
CA ARG A 11 -10.79 -8.04 -0.93
C ARG A 11 -10.37 -6.58 -0.92
N SER A 12 -10.87 -5.79 -1.88
CA SER A 12 -10.45 -4.39 -2.06
C SER A 12 -10.66 -3.50 -0.83
N VAL A 13 -11.71 -3.75 -0.03
CA VAL A 13 -11.98 -3.04 1.23
C VAL A 13 -11.02 -3.40 2.38
N LEU A 14 -10.25 -4.48 2.23
CA LEU A 14 -9.16 -4.87 3.15
C LEU A 14 -7.77 -4.54 2.57
N THR A 15 -7.73 -3.89 1.40
CA THR A 15 -6.50 -3.47 0.75
C THR A 15 -6.34 -1.97 0.90
N ILE A 16 -5.12 -1.53 1.21
CA ILE A 16 -4.75 -0.12 1.35
C ILE A 16 -3.59 0.16 0.40
N ALA A 17 -3.59 1.34 -0.20
CA ALA A 17 -2.53 1.86 -1.05
C ALA A 17 -2.08 3.22 -0.51
N THR A 18 -0.77 3.38 -0.29
CA THR A 18 -0.13 4.63 0.16
C THR A 18 1.06 4.97 -0.73
N GLU A 19 1.37 6.25 -0.83
CA GLU A 19 2.49 6.80 -1.61
C GLU A 19 3.56 7.33 -0.65
N ASP A 20 4.38 6.44 -0.06
CA ASP A 20 5.33 6.84 0.99
C ASP A 20 6.81 6.75 0.60
N HIS A 21 7.14 5.99 -0.45
CA HIS A 21 8.52 5.79 -0.89
C HIS A 21 8.98 6.71 -2.04
N ASN A 22 8.03 7.20 -2.83
CA ASN A 22 8.30 7.90 -4.10
C ASN A 22 7.85 9.36 -4.11
N ILE A 23 7.43 9.88 -2.95
CA ILE A 23 7.03 11.27 -2.78
C ILE A 23 8.21 12.08 -2.26
N PRO A 24 8.50 13.28 -2.81
CA PRO A 24 9.59 14.11 -2.34
C PRO A 24 9.48 14.47 -0.86
N THR A 25 10.55 14.29 -0.09
CA THR A 25 10.63 14.71 1.32
C THR A 25 10.71 16.23 1.47
N VAL A 26 11.28 16.92 0.47
CA VAL A 26 11.52 18.36 0.50
C VAL A 26 10.94 19.00 -0.76
N GLY A 27 10.21 20.11 -0.59
CA GLY A 27 9.56 20.84 -1.67
C GLY A 27 8.09 20.51 -1.81
N SER A 28 7.52 20.80 -2.97
CA SER A 28 6.13 20.48 -3.29
C SER A 28 5.97 18.99 -3.57
N ILE A 29 4.86 18.39 -3.11
CA ILE A 29 4.46 17.00 -3.42
C ILE A 29 4.37 16.80 -4.94
N GLU A 30 4.06 17.87 -5.68
CA GLU A 30 4.08 17.91 -7.14
C GLU A 30 4.82 19.15 -7.66
N PRO A 31 5.54 19.04 -8.80
CA PRO A 31 5.71 17.83 -9.61
C PRO A 31 6.83 16.91 -9.09
N ILE A 32 6.62 15.58 -9.13
CA ILE A 32 7.66 14.57 -8.84
C ILE A 32 8.70 14.60 -9.96
N VAL A 33 9.89 15.12 -9.71
CA VAL A 33 10.90 15.37 -10.77
C VAL A 33 11.47 14.07 -11.34
N ASP A 34 11.75 13.09 -10.49
CA ASP A 34 12.27 11.79 -10.91
C ASP A 34 11.25 11.02 -11.75
N PRO A 35 11.56 10.65 -13.00
CA PRO A 35 10.59 10.03 -13.91
C PRO A 35 10.15 8.62 -13.45
N VAL A 36 11.01 7.88 -12.74
CA VAL A 36 10.68 6.54 -12.24
C VAL A 36 9.67 6.64 -11.11
N SER A 37 9.96 7.49 -10.12
CA SER A 37 9.09 7.78 -8.98
C SER A 37 7.74 8.28 -9.44
N ARG A 38 7.74 9.21 -10.42
CA ARG A 38 6.50 9.73 -11.01
C ARG A 38 5.68 8.63 -11.67
N ALA A 39 6.30 7.80 -12.52
CA ALA A 39 5.60 6.71 -13.19
C ALA A 39 5.00 5.69 -12.20
N GLN A 40 5.69 5.42 -11.09
CA GLN A 40 5.19 4.52 -10.05
C GLN A 40 3.99 5.11 -9.29
N VAL A 41 4.06 6.38 -8.92
CA VAL A 41 2.97 7.10 -8.26
C VAL A 41 1.75 7.23 -9.18
N GLU A 42 1.94 7.66 -10.43
CA GLU A 42 0.86 7.74 -11.43
C GLU A 42 0.22 6.36 -11.66
N ALA A 43 1.02 5.31 -11.75
CA ALA A 43 0.51 3.95 -11.85
C ALA A 43 -0.32 3.55 -10.62
N LEU A 44 0.10 3.89 -9.41
CA LEU A 44 -0.68 3.60 -8.20
C LEU A 44 -2.01 4.36 -8.19
N ARG A 45 -1.98 5.66 -8.51
CA ARG A 45 -3.16 6.54 -8.57
C ARG A 45 -4.17 6.11 -9.64
N ALA A 46 -3.71 5.56 -10.76
CA ALA A 46 -4.58 4.99 -11.78
C ALA A 46 -5.15 3.63 -11.36
N ASN A 47 -4.29 2.74 -10.83
CA ASN A 47 -4.68 1.36 -10.48
C ASN A 47 -5.64 1.30 -9.27
N ALA A 48 -5.36 2.04 -8.20
CA ALA A 48 -6.16 1.94 -6.97
C ALA A 48 -7.68 2.11 -7.22
N PRO A 49 -8.16 3.20 -7.88
CA PRO A 49 -9.57 3.34 -8.19
C PRO A 49 -10.06 2.31 -9.23
N GLU A 50 -9.24 1.96 -10.24
CA GLU A 50 -9.59 0.95 -11.25
C GLU A 50 -9.95 -0.41 -10.60
N PHE A 51 -9.21 -0.80 -9.56
CA PHE A 51 -9.41 -2.05 -8.84
C PHE A 51 -10.28 -1.91 -7.58
N GLY A 52 -10.90 -0.75 -7.37
CA GLY A 52 -11.80 -0.49 -6.25
C GLY A 52 -11.12 -0.46 -4.88
N VAL A 53 -9.80 -0.19 -4.85
CA VAL A 53 -9.04 0.08 -3.62
C VAL A 53 -9.22 1.56 -3.27
N PRO A 54 -9.82 1.88 -2.11
CA PRO A 54 -10.09 3.27 -1.75
C PRO A 54 -8.76 4.03 -1.56
N PRO A 55 -8.66 5.27 -2.09
CA PRO A 55 -7.48 6.09 -1.84
C PRO A 55 -7.41 6.48 -0.37
N LEU A 56 -6.20 6.53 0.19
CA LEU A 56 -5.97 7.27 1.41
C LEU A 56 -6.09 8.76 1.08
N GLY A 57 -6.99 9.48 1.76
CA GLY A 57 -7.11 10.93 1.58
C GLY A 57 -5.84 11.65 2.05
N ASP A 58 -5.62 12.89 1.62
CA ASP A 58 -4.38 13.65 1.89
C ASP A 58 -3.98 13.68 3.37
N ALA A 59 -4.96 13.79 4.28
CA ALA A 59 -4.72 13.81 5.73
C ALA A 59 -4.29 12.46 6.32
N ASP A 60 -4.60 11.37 5.62
CA ASP A 60 -4.35 9.98 6.05
C ASP A 60 -3.14 9.36 5.31
N GLN A 61 -2.50 10.12 4.41
CA GLN A 61 -1.28 9.70 3.73
C GLN A 61 -0.09 9.69 4.69
N GLY A 62 0.81 8.72 4.50
CA GLY A 62 2.04 8.62 5.28
C GLY A 62 2.71 7.25 5.14
N VAL A 63 3.80 7.08 5.88
CA VAL A 63 4.58 5.82 5.89
C VAL A 63 3.68 4.66 6.29
N VAL A 64 3.62 3.63 5.44
CA VAL A 64 2.64 2.53 5.51
C VAL A 64 2.55 1.90 6.90
N HIS A 65 3.69 1.70 7.57
CA HIS A 65 3.78 1.06 8.87
C HIS A 65 3.50 2.01 10.06
N ILE A 66 3.44 3.33 9.82
CA ILE A 66 2.98 4.33 10.80
C ILE A 66 1.47 4.51 10.68
N ILE A 67 0.97 4.71 9.46
CA ILE A 67 -0.46 4.98 9.23
C ILE A 67 -1.33 3.76 9.54
N GLY A 68 -0.81 2.54 9.35
CA GLY A 68 -1.58 1.32 9.62
C GLY A 68 -2.10 1.26 11.05
N PRO A 69 -1.24 1.37 12.08
CA PRO A 69 -1.70 1.47 13.46
C PRO A 69 -2.42 2.79 13.79
N GLN A 70 -1.94 3.94 13.27
CA GLN A 70 -2.54 5.26 13.55
C GLN A 70 -4.02 5.33 13.15
N LEU A 71 -4.38 4.76 12.00
CA LEU A 71 -5.74 4.76 11.46
C LEU A 71 -6.56 3.54 11.92
N GLY A 72 -6.00 2.69 12.79
CA GLY A 72 -6.66 1.48 13.28
C GLY A 72 -6.80 0.37 12.24
N LEU A 73 -6.08 0.46 11.11
CA LEU A 73 -6.03 -0.57 10.06
C LEU A 73 -5.27 -1.82 10.52
N THR A 74 -4.43 -1.68 11.54
CA THR A 74 -3.76 -2.79 12.24
C THR A 74 -4.43 -3.01 13.59
N GLN A 75 -4.96 -4.21 13.82
CA GLN A 75 -5.56 -4.61 15.08
C GLN A 75 -5.00 -5.95 15.58
N PRO A 76 -5.07 -6.22 16.90
CA PRO A 76 -4.69 -7.51 17.44
C PRO A 76 -5.40 -8.69 16.76
N GLY A 77 -4.66 -9.76 16.50
CA GLY A 77 -5.18 -10.99 15.89
C GLY A 77 -5.32 -10.95 14.36
N MET A 78 -4.98 -9.85 13.70
CA MET A 78 -4.93 -9.78 12.24
C MET A 78 -3.70 -10.49 11.67
N THR A 79 -3.83 -10.98 10.43
CA THR A 79 -2.70 -11.29 9.56
C THR A 79 -2.48 -10.12 8.61
N VAL A 80 -1.29 -9.52 8.64
CA VAL A 80 -0.95 -8.35 7.82
C VAL A 80 0.22 -8.69 6.91
N VAL A 81 0.04 -8.47 5.62
CA VAL A 81 1.10 -8.64 4.62
C VAL A 81 1.21 -7.38 3.78
N CYS A 82 2.42 -6.99 3.43
CA CYS A 82 2.70 -5.84 2.58
C CYS A 82 3.95 -6.13 1.75
N GLY A 83 4.07 -5.45 0.60
CA GLY A 83 5.24 -5.49 -0.28
C GLY A 83 6.49 -4.81 0.30
N ASP A 84 6.62 -4.76 1.63
CA ASP A 84 7.67 -4.04 2.36
C ASP A 84 8.31 -4.96 3.42
N SER A 85 9.63 -4.90 3.55
CA SER A 85 10.38 -5.76 4.48
C SER A 85 10.13 -5.43 5.97
N HIS A 86 9.68 -4.22 6.29
CA HIS A 86 9.41 -3.73 7.65
C HIS A 86 7.98 -4.01 8.12
N THR A 87 7.20 -4.79 7.38
CA THR A 87 5.83 -5.20 7.76
C THR A 87 5.76 -5.85 9.16
N SER A 88 6.87 -6.40 9.67
CA SER A 88 6.96 -6.91 11.04
C SER A 88 6.68 -5.85 12.13
N THR A 89 6.76 -4.55 11.82
CA THR A 89 6.37 -3.45 12.73
C THR A 89 4.95 -3.62 13.29
N HIS A 90 4.01 -4.15 12.51
CA HIS A 90 2.64 -4.38 12.94
C HIS A 90 2.51 -5.44 14.05
N GLY A 91 3.55 -6.28 14.26
CA GLY A 91 3.61 -7.25 15.35
C GLY A 91 3.57 -6.62 16.74
N ALA A 92 3.98 -5.36 16.88
CA ALA A 92 3.86 -4.60 18.13
C ALA A 92 2.40 -4.47 18.61
N PHE A 93 1.43 -4.64 17.71
CA PHE A 93 -0.02 -4.56 17.99
C PHE A 93 -0.67 -5.94 18.09
N GLY A 94 0.10 -7.03 18.22
CA GLY A 94 -0.42 -8.39 18.34
C GLY A 94 -0.96 -8.97 17.03
N ALA A 95 -0.51 -8.45 15.89
CA ALA A 95 -0.78 -9.01 14.56
C ALA A 95 0.33 -9.99 14.14
N LEU A 96 -0.01 -11.02 13.36
CA LEU A 96 0.98 -11.81 12.62
C LEU A 96 1.31 -11.06 11.33
N ALA A 97 2.49 -10.43 11.26
CA ALA A 97 2.82 -9.52 10.17
C ALA A 97 4.20 -9.78 9.56
N PHE A 98 4.26 -9.89 8.23
CA PHE A 98 5.50 -10.17 7.50
C PHE A 98 5.47 -9.60 6.09
N GLY A 99 6.66 -9.22 5.60
CA GLY A 99 6.85 -8.71 4.26
C GLY A 99 6.76 -9.82 3.23
N ILE A 100 6.21 -9.51 2.06
CA ILE A 100 6.06 -10.43 0.94
C ILE A 100 6.56 -9.80 -0.36
N GLY A 101 7.00 -10.62 -1.31
CA GLY A 101 7.46 -10.18 -2.62
C GLY A 101 6.31 -9.86 -3.59
N THR A 102 6.64 -9.26 -4.73
CA THR A 102 5.65 -8.84 -5.74
C THR A 102 4.72 -9.97 -6.20
N SER A 103 5.26 -11.17 -6.47
CA SER A 103 4.46 -12.32 -6.90
C SER A 103 3.51 -12.81 -5.80
N GLU A 104 3.90 -12.67 -4.54
CA GLU A 104 3.06 -13.03 -3.39
C GLU A 104 1.98 -11.97 -3.16
N VAL A 105 2.30 -10.68 -3.33
CA VAL A 105 1.31 -9.60 -3.31
C VAL A 105 0.25 -9.83 -4.38
N GLU A 106 0.67 -10.17 -5.61
CA GLU A 106 -0.24 -10.53 -6.69
C GLU A 106 -1.14 -11.71 -6.29
N HIS A 107 -0.56 -12.74 -5.67
CA HIS A 107 -1.32 -13.90 -5.20
C HIS A 107 -2.37 -13.50 -4.15
N VAL A 108 -1.99 -12.72 -3.13
CA VAL A 108 -2.89 -12.24 -2.07
C VAL A 108 -4.00 -11.35 -2.61
N LEU A 109 -3.70 -10.48 -3.58
CA LEU A 109 -4.71 -9.64 -4.22
C LEU A 109 -5.70 -10.46 -5.04
N ALA A 110 -5.27 -11.58 -5.63
CA ALA A 110 -6.09 -12.43 -6.49
C ALA A 110 -6.92 -13.51 -5.75
N THR A 111 -6.54 -13.94 -4.55
CA THR A 111 -7.11 -15.15 -3.87
C THR A 111 -7.70 -14.91 -2.49
#